data_AF-A0A7Y5R994-F1
#
_entry.id   AF-A0A7Y5R994-F1
#
_cell.length_a   1.000
_cell.length_b   1.000
_cell.length_c   1.000
_cell.angle_alpha   90.00
_cell.angle_beta   90.00
_cell.angle_gamma   90.00
#
_symmetry.space_group_name_H-M   'P 1'
#
loop_
_entity.id
_entity.type
_entity.pdbx_description
1 polymer ?
#
loop_
_entity_poly.entity_id
_entity_poly.type
_entity_poly.pdbx_seq_one_letter_code
_entity_poly.pdbx_strand_id
1 'polypeptide(L)'
;MNSEKSTTIRYFLIGQYALLCVGLFLMKRQLLSSILLLALLNPLVLKVGVLMYWKYNQRVITQTLCENKSKPQLKCNGKCQLKKQLQQVSEDKESEKAPLVQVFKLLKIDQFIPARKTAIPVQFTGAFQTASPNAYVETLYCVNFIKNIFHPPQV
;
A
#
# COMPACT_ATOMS: atom_id res chain seq x y z
N MET A 1 0.03 -59.38 30.85
CA MET A 1 0.42 -59.12 29.43
C MET A 1 -0.64 -58.38 28.59
N ASN A 2 -1.95 -58.46 28.90
CA ASN A 2 -2.98 -57.69 28.17
C ASN A 2 -3.13 -56.22 28.61
N SER A 3 -2.86 -55.89 29.87
CA SER A 3 -2.99 -54.50 30.36
C SER A 3 -1.96 -53.55 29.78
N GLU A 4 -0.75 -54.03 29.50
CA GLU A 4 0.37 -53.21 29.02
C GLU A 4 0.18 -52.80 27.54
N LYS A 5 -0.31 -53.73 26.71
CA LYS A 5 -0.65 -53.46 25.30
C LYS A 5 -1.78 -52.44 25.16
N SER A 6 -2.79 -52.49 26.04
CA SER A 6 -3.90 -51.53 26.05
C SER A 6 -3.44 -50.11 26.40
N THR A 7 -2.45 -49.98 27.28
CA THR A 7 -1.90 -48.69 27.68
C THR A 7 -1.07 -48.08 26.54
N THR A 8 -0.25 -48.89 25.87
CA THR A 8 0.55 -48.44 24.70
C THR A 8 -0.33 -48.00 23.54
N ILE A 9 -1.43 -48.71 23.25
CA ILE A 9 -2.39 -48.34 22.20
C ILE A 9 -3.09 -47.00 22.54
N ARG A 10 -3.45 -46.78 23.81
CA ARG A 10 -4.02 -45.51 24.26
C ARG A 10 -3.05 -44.34 24.07
N TYR A 11 -1.78 -44.49 24.44
CA TYR A 11 -0.78 -43.44 24.25
C TYR A 11 -0.50 -43.16 22.77
N PHE A 12 -0.48 -44.20 21.93
CA PHE A 12 -0.33 -44.05 20.48
C PHE A 12 -1.49 -43.26 19.86
N LEU A 13 -2.73 -43.60 20.21
CA LEU A 13 -3.92 -42.88 19.76
C LEU A 13 -3.92 -41.42 20.23
N ILE A 14 -3.60 -41.15 21.50
CA ILE A 14 -3.51 -39.79 22.05
C ILE A 14 -2.45 -38.98 21.28
N GLY A 15 -1.30 -39.56 20.99
CA GLY A 15 -0.25 -38.91 20.19
C GLY A 15 -0.71 -38.55 18.78
N GLN A 16 -1.43 -39.46 18.12
CA GLN A 16 -1.95 -39.24 16.76
C GLN A 16 -3.03 -38.14 16.72
N TYR A 17 -3.95 -38.12 17.69
CA TYR A 17 -4.93 -37.04 17.83
C TYR A 17 -4.27 -35.69 18.18
N ALA A 18 -3.24 -35.68 19.03
CA ALA A 18 -2.51 -34.46 19.38
C ALA A 18 -1.80 -33.85 18.15
N LEU A 19 -1.12 -34.68 17.34
CA LEU A 19 -0.48 -34.26 16.09
C LEU A 19 -1.49 -33.70 15.08
N LEU A 20 -2.63 -34.36 14.92
CA LEU A 20 -3.69 -33.92 14.02
C LEU A 20 -4.32 -32.59 14.49
N CYS A 21 -4.53 -32.42 15.79
CA CYS A 21 -4.99 -31.18 16.39
C CYS A 21 -3.99 -30.02 16.23
N VAL A 22 -2.69 -30.27 16.42
CA VAL A 22 -1.64 -29.26 16.19
C VAL A 22 -1.59 -28.88 14.71
N GLY A 23 -1.66 -29.84 13.79
CA GLY A 23 -1.73 -29.57 12.35
C GLY A 23 -2.94 -28.72 11.96
N LEU A 24 -4.13 -29.08 12.44
CA LEU A 24 -5.36 -28.29 12.22
C LEU A 24 -5.26 -26.90 12.82
N PHE A 25 -4.63 -26.75 13.99
CA PHE A 25 -4.44 -25.46 14.65
C PHE A 25 -3.46 -24.55 13.90
N LEU A 26 -2.33 -25.10 13.42
CA LEU A 26 -1.34 -24.38 12.63
C LEU A 26 -1.92 -23.95 11.28
N MET A 27 -2.65 -24.83 10.59
CA MET A 27 -3.33 -24.50 9.33
C MET A 27 -4.41 -23.44 9.54
N LYS A 28 -5.21 -23.52 10.61
CA LYS A 28 -6.20 -22.48 10.96
C LYS A 28 -5.53 -21.13 11.21
N ARG A 29 -4.41 -21.08 11.93
CA ARG A 29 -3.66 -19.84 12.18
C ARG A 29 -3.15 -19.21 10.87
N GLN A 30 -2.61 -20.01 9.97
CA GLN A 30 -2.15 -19.54 8.66
C GLN A 30 -3.31 -19.01 7.81
N LEU A 31 -4.44 -19.72 7.78
CA LEU A 31 -5.64 -19.29 7.07
C LEU A 31 -6.21 -17.97 7.63
N LEU A 32 -6.30 -17.85 8.96
CA LEU A 32 -6.75 -16.62 9.62
C LEU A 32 -5.84 -15.43 9.29
N SER A 33 -4.51 -15.64 9.30
CA SER A 33 -3.53 -14.62 8.92
C SER A 33 -3.69 -14.19 7.46
N SER A 34 -3.82 -15.14 6.54
CA SER A 34 -4.04 -14.85 5.12
C SER A 34 -5.34 -14.10 4.86
N ILE A 35 -6.44 -14.47 5.54
CA ILE A 35 -7.73 -13.77 5.44
C ILE A 35 -7.61 -12.34 5.96
N LEU A 36 -6.93 -12.14 7.10
CA LEU A 36 -6.71 -10.81 7.67
C LEU A 36 -5.90 -9.93 6.72
N LEU A 37 -4.84 -10.47 6.10
CA LEU A 37 -4.05 -9.76 5.10
C LEU A 37 -4.89 -9.39 3.86
N LEU A 38 -5.76 -10.29 3.39
CA LEU A 38 -6.68 -10.00 2.29
C LEU A 38 -7.70 -8.92 2.67
N ALA A 39 -8.21 -8.94 3.90
CA ALA A 39 -9.14 -7.93 4.41
C ALA A 39 -8.51 -6.52 4.44
N LEU A 40 -7.22 -6.41 4.73
CA LEU A 40 -6.48 -5.15 4.66
C LEU A 40 -6.34 -4.61 3.23
N LEU A 41 -6.34 -5.49 2.22
CA LEU A 41 -6.27 -5.12 0.80
C LEU A 41 -7.65 -4.79 0.19
N ASN A 42 -8.75 -5.10 0.88
CA ASN A 42 -10.12 -4.81 0.44
C ASN A 42 -10.35 -3.36 -0.11
N PRO A 43 -9.88 -2.26 0.54
CA PRO A 43 -10.00 -0.91 -0.03
C PRO A 43 -9.34 -0.75 -1.40
N LEU A 44 -8.25 -1.46 -1.66
CA LEU A 44 -7.55 -1.42 -2.93
C LEU A 44 -8.30 -2.24 -3.98
N VAL A 45 -8.76 -3.43 -3.61
CA VAL A 45 -9.51 -4.33 -4.50
C VAL A 45 -10.78 -3.65 -5.03
N LEU A 46 -11.53 -2.95 -4.18
CA LEU A 46 -12.74 -2.22 -4.60
C LEU A 46 -12.44 -1.11 -5.61
N LYS A 47 -11.41 -0.29 -5.36
CA LYS A 47 -11.01 0.80 -6.28
C LYS A 47 -10.53 0.26 -7.63
N VAL A 48 -9.73 -0.81 -7.60
CA VAL A 48 -9.25 -1.48 -8.82
C VAL A 48 -10.43 -2.13 -9.56
N GLY A 49 -11.38 -2.74 -8.85
CA GLY A 49 -12.59 -3.31 -9.43
C GLY A 49 -13.44 -2.26 -10.18
N VAL A 50 -13.65 -1.08 -9.58
CA VAL A 50 -14.34 0.04 -10.25
C VAL A 50 -13.60 0.50 -11.51
N LEU A 51 -12.27 0.61 -11.45
CA LEU A 51 -11.46 0.98 -12.62
C LEU A 51 -11.58 -0.06 -13.74
N MET A 52 -11.48 -1.35 -13.40
CA MET A 52 -11.60 -2.45 -14.34
C MET A 52 -12.99 -2.51 -14.97
N TYR A 53 -14.05 -2.36 -14.16
CA TYR A 53 -15.42 -2.28 -14.64
C TYR A 53 -15.62 -1.12 -15.63
N TRP A 54 -15.14 0.07 -15.28
CA TRP A 54 -15.20 1.23 -16.15
C TRP A 54 -14.43 1.00 -17.46
N LYS A 55 -13.24 0.40 -17.39
CA LYS A 55 -12.39 0.17 -18.57
C LYS A 55 -13.03 -0.84 -19.52
N TYR A 56 -13.58 -1.92 -18.99
CA TYR A 56 -14.27 -2.95 -19.76
C TYR A 56 -15.54 -2.40 -20.43
N ASN A 57 -16.33 -1.60 -19.70
CA ASN A 57 -17.60 -1.05 -20.18
C ASN A 57 -17.50 0.37 -20.75
N GLN A 58 -16.29 0.85 -21.05
CA GLN A 58 -16.03 2.27 -21.30
C GLN A 58 -16.89 2.83 -22.46
N ARG A 59 -17.11 2.03 -23.51
CA ARG A 59 -17.93 2.42 -24.67
C ARG A 59 -19.38 2.66 -24.28
N VAL A 60 -19.99 1.71 -23.57
CA VAL A 60 -21.39 1.80 -23.12
C VAL A 60 -21.55 2.98 -22.17
N ILE A 61 -20.66 3.10 -21.18
CA ILE A 61 -20.68 4.21 -20.21
C ILE A 61 -20.56 5.56 -20.92
N THR A 62 -19.73 5.65 -21.96
CA THR A 62 -19.57 6.90 -22.72
C THR A 62 -20.83 7.26 -23.51
N GLN A 63 -21.56 6.28 -24.03
CA GLN A 63 -22.74 6.51 -24.88
C GLN A 63 -23.99 6.82 -24.05
N THR A 64 -24.20 6.11 -22.94
CA THR A 64 -25.46 6.17 -22.17
C THR A 64 -25.37 7.05 -20.93
N LEU A 65 -24.25 6.99 -20.20
CA LEU A 65 -24.12 7.56 -18.85
C LEU A 65 -23.27 8.84 -18.80
N CYS A 66 -22.47 9.14 -19.83
CA CYS A 66 -21.59 10.31 -19.84
C CYS A 66 -22.37 11.62 -20.05
N GLU A 67 -22.31 12.51 -19.06
CA GLU A 67 -22.92 13.85 -19.13
C GLU A 67 -22.22 14.78 -20.15
N ASN A 68 -20.94 14.54 -20.43
CA ASN A 68 -20.12 15.33 -21.36
C ASN A 68 -20.10 14.77 -22.79
N LYS A 69 -21.04 13.90 -23.15
CA LYS A 69 -21.11 13.28 -24.49
C LYS A 69 -21.25 14.31 -25.63
N SER A 70 -21.90 15.45 -25.36
CA SER A 70 -22.08 16.54 -26.33
C SER A 70 -20.87 17.47 -26.46
N LYS A 71 -19.79 17.23 -25.71
CA LYS A 71 -18.55 18.04 -25.71
C LYS A 71 -17.33 17.18 -26.03
N PRO A 72 -17.19 16.68 -27.28
CA PRO A 72 -16.10 15.78 -27.68
C PRO A 72 -14.70 16.38 -27.46
N GLN A 73 -14.57 17.71 -27.50
CA GLN A 73 -13.33 18.43 -27.24
C GLN A 73 -12.74 18.16 -25.85
N LEU A 74 -13.57 17.77 -24.86
CA LEU A 74 -13.14 17.48 -23.49
C LEU A 74 -12.51 16.09 -23.34
N LYS A 75 -12.61 15.22 -24.36
CA LYS A 75 -12.09 13.83 -24.33
C LYS A 75 -12.46 13.10 -23.03
N CYS A 76 -13.71 13.28 -22.57
CA CYS A 76 -14.19 12.78 -21.28
C CYS A 76 -14.21 11.25 -21.25
N ASN A 77 -14.72 10.60 -22.30
CA ASN A 77 -14.75 9.14 -22.46
C ASN A 77 -15.28 8.39 -21.23
N GLY A 78 -16.33 8.91 -20.59
CA GLY A 78 -16.95 8.33 -19.40
C GLY A 78 -16.20 8.58 -18.08
N LYS A 79 -15.10 9.36 -18.05
CA LYS A 79 -14.33 9.65 -16.82
C LYS A 79 -15.14 10.37 -15.74
N CYS A 80 -16.17 11.13 -16.12
CA CYS A 80 -17.10 11.76 -15.16
C CYS A 80 -17.79 10.72 -14.28
N GLN A 81 -18.22 9.59 -14.84
CA GLN A 81 -18.85 8.49 -14.10
C GLN A 81 -17.83 7.71 -13.26
N LEU A 82 -16.63 7.48 -13.79
CA LEU A 82 -15.54 6.88 -13.00
C LEU A 82 -15.25 7.69 -11.74
N LYS A 83 -15.20 9.02 -11.85
CA LYS A 83 -14.99 9.90 -10.70
C LYS A 83 -16.10 9.75 -9.65
N LYS A 84 -17.37 9.74 -10.07
CA LYS A 84 -18.53 9.55 -9.16
C LYS A 84 -18.46 8.20 -8.44
N GLN A 85 -18.20 7.11 -9.16
CA GLN A 85 -18.09 5.77 -8.58
C GLN A 85 -16.92 5.65 -7.58
N LEU A 86 -15.76 6.26 -7.90
CA LEU A 86 -14.62 6.26 -6.99
C LEU A 86 -14.89 7.09 -5.72
N GLN A 87 -15.63 8.19 -5.84
CA GLN A 87 -16.04 9.03 -4.70
C GLN A 87 -16.98 8.26 -3.77
N GLN A 88 -17.98 7.57 -4.31
CA GLN A 88 -18.90 6.74 -3.52
C GLN A 88 -18.15 5.69 -2.70
N VAL A 89 -17.23 4.93 -3.32
CA VAL A 89 -16.41 3.92 -2.62
C VAL A 89 -15.51 4.52 -1.52
N SER A 90 -15.17 5.81 -1.61
CA SER A 90 -14.43 6.51 -0.55
C SER A 90 -15.32 7.14 0.53
N GLU A 91 -16.50 7.63 0.19
CA GLU A 91 -17.44 8.31 1.08
C GLU A 91 -18.25 7.32 1.93
N ASP A 92 -18.57 6.14 1.40
CA ASP A 92 -19.21 5.06 2.15
C ASP A 92 -18.34 4.59 3.34
N LYS A 93 -17.03 4.86 3.30
CA LYS A 93 -16.09 4.62 4.42
C LYS A 93 -15.93 5.84 5.33
N GLU A 94 -16.42 7.00 4.92
CA GLU A 94 -16.38 8.24 5.69
C GLU A 94 -17.65 8.44 6.54
N SER A 95 -18.78 7.93 6.07
CA SER A 95 -20.06 8.02 6.79
C SER A 95 -20.15 7.12 8.03
N GLU A 96 -19.21 6.19 8.22
CA GLU A 96 -19.15 5.28 9.38
C GLU A 96 -17.84 5.46 10.16
N LYS A 97 -17.39 6.71 10.35
CA LYS A 97 -16.17 6.99 11.11
C LYS A 97 -16.41 6.91 12.61
N ALA A 98 -16.09 5.74 13.15
CA ALA A 98 -15.44 5.66 14.46
C ALA A 98 -14.27 6.68 14.54
N PRO A 99 -14.02 7.30 15.70
CA PRO A 99 -13.10 8.43 15.88
C PRO A 99 -11.65 8.18 15.41
N LEU A 100 -11.25 6.92 15.22
CA LEU A 100 -9.90 6.53 14.79
C LEU A 100 -9.52 7.00 13.38
N VAL A 101 -10.48 7.13 12.44
CA VAL A 101 -10.14 7.47 11.04
C VAL A 101 -9.90 8.98 10.84
N GLN A 102 -10.36 9.83 11.76
CA GLN A 102 -10.08 11.27 11.71
C GLN A 102 -8.61 11.57 12.08
N VAL A 103 -8.01 10.77 12.97
CA VAL A 103 -6.60 10.90 13.36
C VAL A 103 -5.68 10.71 12.14
N PHE A 104 -5.97 9.73 11.28
CA PHE A 104 -5.17 9.49 10.06
C PHE A 104 -5.35 10.57 8.98
N LYS A 105 -6.47 11.29 8.93
CA LYS A 105 -6.69 12.39 7.96
C LYS A 105 -5.92 13.67 8.35
N LEU A 106 -5.59 13.81 9.64
CA LEU A 106 -4.74 14.90 10.18
C LEU A 106 -3.24 14.58 10.10
N LEU A 107 -2.86 13.30 10.01
CA LEU A 107 -1.53 12.89 9.59
C LEU A 107 -1.41 13.04 8.06
N LYS A 108 -1.20 14.27 7.59
CA LYS A 108 -0.40 14.47 6.38
C LYS A 108 1.01 13.94 6.69
N ILE A 109 1.23 12.67 6.44
CA ILE A 109 2.58 12.12 6.40
C ILE A 109 3.18 12.64 5.11
N ASP A 110 3.78 13.82 5.15
CA ASP A 110 4.76 14.23 4.16
C ASP A 110 5.94 13.26 4.32
N GLN A 111 5.91 12.14 3.60
CA GLN A 111 7.08 11.29 3.45
C GLN A 111 8.10 12.06 2.62
N PHE A 112 8.88 12.90 3.28
CA PHE A 112 10.19 13.27 2.77
C PHE A 112 11.04 12.00 2.81
N ILE A 113 11.18 11.34 1.65
CA ILE A 113 12.19 10.30 1.45
C ILE A 113 13.46 11.06 1.09
N PRO A 114 14.41 11.32 2.02
CA PRO A 114 15.73 11.76 1.59
C PRO A 114 16.26 10.64 0.69
N ALA A 115 16.59 10.97 -0.55
CA ALA A 115 17.33 10.08 -1.43
C ALA A 115 18.70 9.86 -0.81
N ARG A 116 18.78 8.94 0.15
CA ARG A 116 20.02 8.47 0.72
C ARG A 116 20.70 7.71 -0.40
N LYS A 117 21.53 8.41 -1.18
CA LYS A 117 22.54 7.77 -2.00
C LYS A 117 23.54 7.16 -1.02
N THR A 118 23.24 5.97 -0.52
CA THR A 118 24.25 5.12 0.08
C THR A 118 25.24 4.84 -1.03
N ALA A 119 26.42 5.45 -0.95
CA ALA A 119 27.54 5.07 -1.79
C ALA A 119 27.92 3.64 -1.40
N ILE A 120 27.32 2.66 -2.09
CA ILE A 120 27.90 1.33 -2.17
C ILE A 120 29.11 1.52 -3.07
N PRO A 121 30.35 1.26 -2.63
CA PRO A 121 31.49 1.29 -3.53
C PRO A 121 31.34 0.11 -4.50
N VAL A 122 30.71 0.36 -5.65
CA VAL A 122 30.75 -0.56 -6.77
C VAL A 122 32.10 -0.32 -7.44
N GLN A 123 33.06 -1.21 -7.16
CA GLN A 123 34.34 -1.21 -7.87
C GLN A 123 34.08 -1.67 -9.30
N PHE A 124 33.81 -0.72 -10.19
CA PHE A 124 33.76 -0.97 -11.63
C PHE A 124 35.20 -0.96 -12.15
N THR A 125 35.79 -2.15 -12.30
CA THR A 125 37.00 -2.32 -13.10
C THR A 125 36.63 -2.31 -14.57
N GLY A 126 36.68 -1.12 -15.18
CA GLY A 126 36.47 -0.95 -16.61
C GLY A 126 36.91 0.45 -17.04
N ALA A 127 38.07 0.53 -17.68
CA ALA A 127 38.65 1.78 -18.16
C ALA A 127 37.91 2.29 -19.40
N PHE A 128 37.27 3.46 -19.32
CA PHE A 128 37.00 4.31 -20.48
C PHE A 128 37.10 5.79 -20.08
N GLN A 129 38.10 6.47 -20.62
CA GLN A 129 38.18 7.94 -20.77
C GLN A 129 37.27 8.30 -21.96
N THR A 130 36.62 9.46 -22.09
CA THR A 130 37.15 10.83 -22.09
C THR A 130 36.05 11.88 -21.88
N ALA A 131 36.51 13.10 -21.62
CA ALA A 131 35.84 14.36 -21.25
C ALA A 131 34.59 14.82 -22.05
N SER A 132 33.76 15.63 -21.37
CA SER A 132 33.02 16.76 -21.97
C SER A 132 33.14 17.98 -21.03
N PRO A 133 33.36 19.22 -21.53
CA PRO A 133 33.98 20.31 -20.76
C PRO A 133 33.00 21.31 -20.12
N ASN A 134 31.70 21.03 -20.05
CA ASN A 134 30.70 22.04 -19.63
C ASN A 134 29.91 21.66 -18.37
N ALA A 135 30.60 21.16 -17.33
CA ALA A 135 30.01 21.16 -15.99
C ALA A 135 30.27 22.52 -15.35
N TYR A 136 29.27 23.39 -15.37
CA TYR A 136 29.19 24.60 -14.56
C TYR A 136 29.44 24.22 -13.10
N VAL A 137 30.56 24.68 -12.56
CA VAL A 137 30.84 24.57 -11.13
C VAL A 137 30.07 25.68 -10.44
N GLU A 138 28.82 25.40 -10.04
CA GLU A 138 28.18 26.21 -9.02
C GLU A 138 28.90 25.92 -7.70
N THR A 139 29.77 26.84 -7.30
CA THR A 139 30.32 26.92 -5.94
C THR A 139 29.16 27.17 -4.97
N LEU A 140 28.50 26.09 -4.57
CA LEU A 140 27.39 26.15 -3.63
C LEU A 140 27.91 26.55 -2.25
N TYR A 141 27.62 27.82 -1.93
CA TYR A 141 27.71 28.42 -0.62
C TYR A 141 26.91 27.59 0.40
N CYS A 142 27.61 26.93 1.33
CA CYS A 142 26.97 26.26 2.44
C CYS A 142 26.58 27.29 3.52
N VAL A 143 25.31 27.66 3.60
CA VAL A 143 24.80 28.33 4.81
C VAL A 143 24.67 27.28 5.91
N ASN A 144 25.54 27.35 6.92
CA ASN A 144 25.41 26.56 8.14
C ASN A 144 24.10 26.94 8.86
N PHE A 145 23.03 26.20 8.59
CA PHE A 145 21.68 26.47 9.10
C PHE A 145 21.45 26.05 10.58
N ILE A 146 22.50 25.87 11.38
CA ILE A 146 22.32 25.54 12.80
C ILE A 146 23.18 26.46 13.68
N LYS A 147 22.66 27.67 13.91
CA LYS A 147 22.63 28.32 15.23
C LYS A 147 21.90 29.63 15.06
N ASN A 148 20.60 29.64 15.34
CA ASN A 148 19.93 30.74 16.02
C ASN A 148 18.53 30.25 16.39
N ILE A 149 18.37 29.90 17.66
CA ILE A 149 17.07 29.72 18.29
C ILE A 149 16.37 31.07 18.18
N PHE A 150 15.25 31.10 17.47
CA PHE A 150 14.45 32.30 17.24
C PHE A 150 13.98 32.85 18.60
N HIS A 151 14.31 34.11 18.91
CA HIS A 151 13.74 34.81 20.06
C HIS A 151 12.94 36.02 19.55
N PRO A 152 11.73 36.26 20.06
CA PRO A 152 10.93 37.42 19.68
C PRO A 152 11.59 38.73 20.18
N PRO A 153 11.34 39.86 19.49
CA PRO A 153 11.89 41.16 19.89
C PRO A 153 11.34 41.56 21.27
N GLN A 154 12.24 42.00 22.15
CA GLN A 154 11.86 42.61 23.42
C GLN A 154 11.56 44.09 23.17
N VAL A 155 10.34 44.50 23.51
CA VAL A 155 9.95 45.90 23.71
C VAL A 155 10.17 46.23 25.17
#